data_AF-A0A5M3WX81-F1
#
_entry.id   AF-A0A5M3WX81-F1
#
_cell.length_a   1.000
_cell.length_b   1.000
_cell.length_c   1.000
_cell.angle_alpha   90.00
_cell.angle_beta   90.00
_cell.angle_gamma   90.00
#
_symmetry.space_group_name_H-M   'P 1'
#
loop_
_entity.id
_entity.type
_entity.pdbx_description
1 polymer ?
#
loop_
_entity_poly.entity_id
_entity_poly.type
_entity_poly.pdbx_seq_one_letter_code
_entity_poly.pdbx_strand_id
1 'polypeptide(L)'
;MLAALAACGTAATAPEPRYEADTFVLASQKHGPRLCVAIDFSLPPQCGGPDIAGWDWNGVEHSDRHGVRWGEYRVVGTWDGEKLTLTEPPRPAERPDSPPSRSRFTSPCPEPSGGWRPVAPAKATQQAIDAAITRAKKLPGYAGAWLDQSYLDEIEGYDSNDPRSVERYANDHERLVLNLRFTGDATTREPAIRELWGGALCLSQAQHTKKELQTLHGRASKEIKGVFSGWVDELKGQVEIGAWLATPELQHEVDEKYGKGLVVLHSFLRPVGL
;
A
#
# COMPACT_ATOMS: atom_id res chain seq x y z
N MET A 1 -2.18 -47.74 -53.27
CA MET A 1 -2.40 -47.88 -51.82
C MET A 1 -1.57 -46.80 -51.15
N LEU A 2 -2.12 -45.59 -50.99
CA LEU A 2 -1.47 -44.50 -50.23
C LEU A 2 -2.25 -44.34 -48.93
N ALA A 3 -1.60 -44.65 -47.81
CA ALA A 3 -2.15 -44.45 -46.48
C ALA A 3 -1.85 -43.00 -46.05
N ALA A 4 -2.89 -42.22 -45.82
CA ALA A 4 -2.80 -40.92 -45.16
C ALA A 4 -2.79 -41.14 -43.64
N LEU A 5 -1.68 -40.81 -42.99
CA LEU A 5 -1.60 -40.74 -41.53
C LEU A 5 -2.09 -39.36 -41.08
N ALA A 6 -3.32 -39.32 -40.57
CA ALA A 6 -3.85 -38.17 -39.84
C ALA A 6 -3.28 -38.20 -38.41
N ALA A 7 -2.38 -37.28 -38.10
CA ALA A 7 -1.92 -37.05 -36.74
C ALA A 7 -2.90 -36.10 -36.02
N CYS A 8 -3.80 -36.65 -35.22
CA CYS A 8 -4.54 -35.88 -34.23
C CYS A 8 -3.60 -35.56 -33.07
N GLY A 9 -2.97 -34.38 -33.10
CA GLY A 9 -2.33 -33.81 -31.93
C GLY A 9 -3.40 -33.24 -30.99
N THR A 10 -3.72 -33.94 -29.92
CA THR A 10 -4.44 -33.37 -28.77
C THR A 10 -3.54 -32.31 -28.16
N ALA A 11 -3.84 -31.03 -28.40
CA ALA A 11 -3.24 -29.95 -27.64
C ALA A 11 -3.66 -30.15 -26.17
N ALA A 12 -2.72 -30.54 -25.31
CA ALA A 12 -2.95 -30.56 -23.88
C ALA A 12 -3.21 -29.10 -23.44
N THR A 13 -4.45 -28.82 -23.04
CA THR A 13 -4.81 -27.52 -22.46
C THR A 13 -3.92 -27.31 -21.24
N ALA A 14 -3.17 -26.21 -21.20
CA ALA A 14 -2.41 -25.84 -20.02
C ALA A 14 -3.36 -25.80 -18.81
N PRO A 15 -2.91 -26.24 -17.61
CA PRO A 15 -3.71 -26.12 -16.40
C PRO A 15 -4.14 -24.67 -16.20
N GLU A 16 -5.40 -24.47 -15.79
CA GLU A 16 -5.90 -23.13 -15.50
C GLU A 16 -5.03 -22.46 -14.41
N PRO A 17 -4.62 -21.19 -14.57
CA PRO A 17 -3.84 -20.49 -13.57
C PRO A 17 -4.54 -20.47 -12.21
N ARG A 18 -3.78 -20.77 -11.16
CA ARG A 18 -4.26 -20.74 -9.78
C ARG A 18 -3.68 -19.55 -9.04
N TYR A 19 -4.47 -18.99 -8.15
CA TYR A 19 -4.13 -17.83 -7.35
C TYR A 19 -4.39 -18.08 -5.86
N GLU A 20 -3.66 -17.35 -5.03
CA GLU A 20 -3.72 -17.41 -3.59
C GLU A 20 -3.78 -16.03 -2.95
N ALA A 21 -4.41 -15.95 -1.78
CA ALA A 21 -4.42 -14.76 -0.93
C ALA A 21 -4.59 -15.15 0.53
N ASP A 22 -3.95 -14.38 1.43
CA ASP A 22 -4.25 -14.38 2.85
C ASP A 22 -5.21 -13.22 3.10
N THR A 23 -6.43 -13.52 3.53
CA THR A 23 -7.55 -12.58 3.50
C THR A 23 -8.53 -12.78 4.65
N PHE A 24 -9.25 -11.72 4.98
CA PHE A 24 -10.50 -11.84 5.71
C PHE A 24 -11.60 -12.40 4.80
N VAL A 25 -12.41 -13.32 5.31
CA VAL A 25 -13.61 -13.83 4.62
C VAL A 25 -14.81 -13.57 5.50
N LEU A 26 -15.88 -13.03 4.91
CA LEU A 26 -17.14 -12.76 5.60
C LEU A 26 -18.32 -13.24 4.79
N ALA A 27 -19.30 -13.83 5.47
CA ALA A 27 -20.62 -14.14 4.95
C ALA A 27 -21.71 -13.57 5.86
N SER A 28 -22.87 -13.24 5.28
CA SER A 28 -24.04 -12.80 6.04
C SER A 28 -25.31 -13.44 5.50
N GLN A 29 -26.46 -13.15 6.08
CA GLN A 29 -27.75 -13.60 5.53
C GLN A 29 -28.05 -13.00 4.14
N LYS A 30 -27.39 -11.90 3.76
CA LYS A 30 -27.62 -11.20 2.48
C LYS A 30 -26.72 -11.70 1.35
N HIS A 31 -25.59 -12.32 1.68
CA HIS A 31 -24.62 -12.79 0.68
C HIS A 31 -23.78 -13.93 1.23
N GLY A 32 -23.32 -14.80 0.33
CA GLY A 32 -22.38 -15.86 0.66
C GLY A 32 -20.99 -15.34 1.07
N PRO A 33 -20.02 -16.26 1.25
CA PRO A 33 -18.64 -15.93 1.59
C PRO A 33 -17.98 -15.06 0.52
N ARG A 34 -17.29 -14.01 0.94
CA ARG A 34 -16.62 -13.04 0.06
C ARG A 34 -15.17 -12.78 0.47
N LEU A 35 -14.31 -12.51 -0.51
CA LEU A 35 -12.99 -11.93 -0.29
C LEU A 35 -13.19 -10.51 0.23
N CYS A 36 -12.80 -10.25 1.47
CA CYS A 36 -13.11 -8.98 2.11
C CYS A 36 -11.96 -7.99 2.11
N VAL A 37 -12.24 -6.79 1.62
CA VAL A 37 -11.36 -5.61 1.71
C VAL A 37 -12.07 -4.47 2.44
N ALA A 38 -11.31 -3.46 2.90
CA ALA A 38 -11.82 -2.29 3.61
C ALA A 38 -12.72 -2.67 4.81
N ILE A 39 -12.18 -3.50 5.70
CA ILE A 39 -12.92 -4.07 6.84
C ILE A 39 -13.24 -2.96 7.85
N ASP A 40 -14.52 -2.84 8.20
CA ASP A 40 -14.98 -2.13 9.38
C ASP A 40 -15.04 -3.12 10.56
N PHE A 41 -14.15 -2.93 11.53
CA PHE A 41 -13.96 -3.80 12.69
C PHE A 41 -15.05 -3.62 13.77
N SER A 42 -16.30 -3.39 13.36
CA SER A 42 -17.48 -3.50 14.23
C SER A 42 -17.71 -4.96 14.68
N LEU A 43 -18.68 -5.19 15.56
CA LEU A 43 -19.02 -6.54 16.04
C LEU A 43 -20.52 -6.83 15.88
N PRO A 44 -20.97 -7.49 14.79
CA PRO A 44 -20.17 -8.15 13.77
C PRO A 44 -19.46 -7.18 12.80
N PRO A 45 -18.33 -7.60 12.17
CA PRO A 45 -17.61 -6.78 11.21
C PRO A 45 -18.39 -6.60 9.91
N GLN A 46 -17.97 -5.63 9.10
CA GLN A 46 -18.57 -5.35 7.78
C GLN A 46 -17.46 -5.19 6.74
N CYS A 47 -17.66 -5.77 5.56
CA CYS A 47 -16.75 -5.65 4.43
C CYS A 47 -17.45 -6.11 3.15
N GLY A 48 -16.79 -5.88 2.02
CA GLY A 48 -17.28 -6.35 0.72
C GLY A 48 -16.14 -6.80 -0.18
N GLY A 49 -16.51 -7.44 -1.27
CA GLY A 49 -15.64 -7.89 -2.34
C GLY A 49 -16.22 -9.08 -3.10
N PRO A 50 -15.42 -9.71 -3.97
CA PRO A 50 -15.80 -10.85 -4.80
C PRO A 50 -16.35 -12.02 -4.03
N ASP A 51 -17.30 -12.73 -4.64
CA ASP A 51 -17.82 -13.98 -4.09
C ASP A 51 -16.76 -15.09 -4.14
N ILE A 52 -16.86 -16.03 -3.19
CA ILE A 52 -16.04 -17.24 -3.15
C ILE A 52 -16.94 -18.45 -3.41
N ALA A 53 -16.66 -19.20 -4.47
CA ALA A 53 -17.32 -20.47 -4.76
C ALA A 53 -16.57 -21.65 -4.13
N GLY A 54 -17.32 -22.67 -3.70
CA GLY A 54 -16.77 -23.87 -3.07
C GLY A 54 -16.43 -23.72 -1.58
N TRP A 55 -16.89 -22.64 -0.93
CA TRP A 55 -16.65 -22.41 0.49
C TRP A 55 -17.57 -23.25 1.39
N ASP A 56 -17.00 -23.85 2.45
CA ASP A 56 -17.74 -24.54 3.51
C ASP A 56 -17.29 -24.07 4.90
N TRP A 57 -18.20 -23.44 5.65
CA TRP A 57 -17.94 -22.96 7.01
C TRP A 57 -17.74 -24.09 8.02
N ASN A 58 -18.20 -25.31 7.73
CA ASN A 58 -17.99 -26.45 8.63
C ASN A 58 -16.53 -26.97 8.58
N GLY A 59 -15.78 -26.61 7.54
CA GLY A 59 -14.38 -27.00 7.36
C GLY A 59 -13.37 -26.08 8.04
N VAL A 60 -13.81 -25.00 8.69
CA VAL A 60 -12.92 -23.98 9.27
C VAL A 60 -13.41 -23.43 10.61
N GLU A 61 -12.47 -23.07 11.47
CA GLU A 61 -12.76 -22.26 12.65
C GLU A 61 -13.17 -20.85 12.24
N HIS A 62 -14.24 -20.32 12.83
CA HIS A 62 -14.76 -19.00 12.50
C HIS A 62 -15.48 -18.36 13.68
N SER A 63 -15.62 -17.04 13.61
CA SER A 63 -16.52 -16.28 14.48
C SER A 63 -17.92 -16.21 13.87
N ASP A 64 -18.95 -16.26 14.71
CA ASP A 64 -20.35 -16.05 14.32
C ASP A 64 -21.01 -15.06 15.29
N ARG A 65 -21.71 -14.07 14.75
CA ARG A 65 -22.62 -13.22 15.53
C ARG A 65 -23.74 -12.69 14.65
N HIS A 66 -24.97 -12.81 15.13
CA HIS A 66 -26.18 -12.31 14.47
C HIS A 66 -26.29 -12.75 13.00
N GLY A 67 -25.87 -13.98 12.68
CA GLY A 67 -25.93 -14.52 11.32
C GLY A 67 -24.87 -13.97 10.37
N VAL A 68 -23.82 -13.33 10.90
CA VAL A 68 -22.60 -12.97 10.18
C VAL A 68 -21.50 -13.92 10.63
N ARG A 69 -20.81 -14.54 9.66
CA ARG A 69 -19.66 -15.43 9.91
C ARG A 69 -18.41 -14.84 9.31
N TRP A 70 -17.30 -14.91 10.03
CA TRP A 70 -16.03 -14.36 9.55
C TRP A 70 -14.78 -15.03 10.13
N GLY A 71 -13.66 -14.82 9.47
CA GLY A 71 -12.32 -15.18 9.94
C GLY A 71 -11.24 -14.79 8.93
N GLU A 72 -9.99 -15.12 9.23
CA GLU A 72 -8.84 -14.87 8.36
C GLU A 72 -8.29 -16.18 7.82
N TYR A 73 -8.18 -16.28 6.50
CA TYR A 73 -7.85 -17.52 5.80
C TYR A 73 -6.88 -17.29 4.66
N ARG A 74 -6.07 -18.31 4.42
CA ARG A 74 -5.44 -18.55 3.13
C ARG A 74 -6.43 -19.24 2.21
N VAL A 75 -6.69 -18.65 1.05
CA VAL A 75 -7.54 -19.20 0.00
C VAL A 75 -6.71 -19.49 -1.24
N VAL A 76 -7.03 -20.57 -1.95
CA VAL A 76 -6.39 -20.93 -3.22
C VAL A 76 -7.44 -21.38 -4.23
N GLY A 77 -7.44 -20.79 -5.43
CA GLY A 77 -8.52 -20.95 -6.39
C GLY A 77 -8.18 -20.53 -7.81
N THR A 78 -9.14 -20.71 -8.72
CA THR A 78 -9.13 -20.07 -10.04
C THR A 78 -9.95 -18.77 -9.99
N TRP A 79 -9.59 -17.81 -10.83
CA TRP A 79 -10.19 -16.47 -10.84
C TRP A 79 -10.76 -16.16 -12.22
N ASP A 80 -12.07 -15.88 -12.29
CA ASP A 80 -12.78 -15.60 -13.55
C ASP A 80 -12.93 -14.10 -13.87
N GLY A 81 -12.41 -13.22 -12.99
CA GLY A 81 -12.58 -11.76 -13.08
C GLY A 81 -13.59 -11.19 -12.10
N GLU A 82 -14.48 -12.01 -11.55
CA GLU A 82 -15.55 -11.60 -10.64
C GLU A 82 -15.64 -12.45 -9.37
N LYS A 83 -15.15 -13.69 -9.41
CA LYS A 83 -15.31 -14.70 -8.38
C LYS A 83 -14.07 -15.59 -8.27
N LEU A 84 -13.72 -15.93 -7.03
CA LEU A 84 -12.71 -16.93 -6.75
C LEU A 84 -13.38 -18.30 -6.56
N THR A 85 -13.01 -19.29 -7.36
CA THR A 85 -13.47 -20.67 -7.18
C THR A 85 -12.38 -21.47 -6.48
N LEU A 86 -12.68 -21.95 -5.27
CA LEU A 86 -11.70 -22.70 -4.49
C LEU A 86 -11.29 -24.00 -5.20
N THR A 87 -9.99 -24.27 -5.18
CA THR A 87 -9.37 -25.49 -5.71
C THR A 87 -8.69 -26.31 -4.62
N GLU A 88 -8.53 -25.73 -3.43
CA GLU A 88 -8.09 -26.37 -2.19
C GLU A 88 -9.00 -25.95 -1.04
N PRO A 89 -9.12 -26.77 0.02
CA PRO A 89 -9.74 -26.33 1.26
C PRO A 89 -9.03 -25.08 1.82
N PRO A 90 -9.77 -24.10 2.34
CA PRO A 90 -9.18 -22.93 2.98
C PRO A 90 -8.41 -23.33 4.24
N ARG A 91 -7.34 -22.60 4.53
CA ARG A 91 -6.48 -22.80 5.71
C ARG A 91 -6.42 -21.52 6.53
N PRO A 92 -6.00 -21.54 7.80
CA PRO A 92 -5.72 -20.31 8.54
C PRO A 92 -4.74 -19.41 7.76
N ALA A 93 -4.97 -18.10 7.76
CA ALA A 93 -4.06 -17.16 7.12
C ALA A 93 -2.67 -17.19 7.79
N GLU A 94 -1.62 -17.08 6.97
CA GLU A 94 -0.28 -16.84 7.48
C GLU A 94 -0.14 -15.35 7.84
N ARG A 95 0.34 -15.06 9.04
CA ARG A 95 0.66 -13.68 9.41
C ARG A 95 2.03 -13.33 8.83
N PRO A 96 2.20 -12.15 8.21
CA PRO A 96 3.52 -11.66 7.88
C PRO A 96 4.35 -11.57 9.17
N ASP A 97 5.57 -12.10 9.14
CA ASP A 97 6.46 -12.15 10.30
C ASP A 97 6.95 -10.77 10.76
N SER A 98 6.78 -9.71 9.95
CA SER A 98 7.31 -8.38 10.28
C SER A 98 6.50 -7.22 9.70
N PRO A 99 6.36 -6.12 10.46
CA PRO A 99 5.81 -4.88 9.94
C PRO A 99 6.72 -4.29 8.85
N PRO A 100 6.19 -3.40 7.98
CA PRO A 100 6.99 -2.74 6.95
C PRO A 100 8.16 -1.95 7.57
N SER A 101 9.35 -2.07 6.97
CA SER A 101 10.57 -1.43 7.45
C SER A 101 10.46 0.11 7.45
N ARG A 102 11.00 0.74 8.51
CA ARG A 102 11.08 2.21 8.63
C ARG A 102 12.01 2.85 7.60
N SER A 103 12.94 2.08 7.04
CA SER A 103 13.85 2.51 5.96
C SER A 103 13.12 3.05 4.73
N ARG A 104 11.84 2.70 4.54
CA ARG A 104 11.02 3.25 3.44
C ARG A 104 10.78 4.77 3.53
N PHE A 105 11.00 5.37 4.70
CA PHE A 105 10.79 6.81 4.95
C PHE A 105 12.08 7.64 4.92
N THR A 106 13.21 7.03 4.53
CA THR A 106 14.51 7.67 4.51
C THR A 106 14.49 8.97 3.70
N SER A 107 15.10 10.02 4.25
CA SER A 107 15.27 11.30 3.60
C SER A 107 16.13 11.18 2.33
N PRO A 108 15.67 11.67 1.17
CA PRO A 108 16.43 11.63 -0.07
C PRO A 108 17.52 12.71 -0.15
N CYS A 109 17.51 13.68 0.77
CA CYS A 109 18.55 14.70 0.85
C CYS A 109 19.83 14.09 1.43
N PRO A 110 21.03 14.53 0.98
CA PRO A 110 22.26 14.20 1.68
C PRO A 110 22.20 14.74 3.11
N GLU A 111 22.78 13.99 4.05
CA GLU A 111 22.84 14.42 5.44
C GLU A 111 23.63 15.74 5.57
N PRO A 112 23.10 16.75 6.28
CA PRO A 112 23.81 18.00 6.52
C PRO A 112 25.09 17.80 7.33
N SER A 113 26.04 18.74 7.19
CA SER A 113 27.20 18.79 8.08
C SER A 113 26.77 18.94 9.54
N GLY A 114 27.21 18.01 10.41
CA GLY A 114 26.78 17.96 11.81
C GLY A 114 25.53 17.10 12.06
N GLY A 115 24.99 16.50 11.00
CA GLY A 115 23.90 15.54 11.02
C GLY A 115 22.52 16.17 11.01
N TRP A 116 21.49 15.31 11.02
CA TRP A 116 20.09 15.71 11.13
C TRP A 116 19.75 16.25 12.53
N ARG A 117 20.02 17.54 12.74
CA ARG A 117 19.78 18.25 14.02
C ARG A 117 18.88 19.48 13.86
N PRO A 118 18.13 19.86 14.92
CA PRO A 118 17.39 21.11 14.92
C PRO A 118 18.31 22.33 14.83
N VAL A 119 17.92 23.30 14.01
CA VAL A 119 18.54 24.62 13.93
C VAL A 119 17.92 25.61 14.93
N ALA A 120 16.69 25.33 15.38
CA ALA A 120 16.01 26.07 16.44
C ALA A 120 15.17 25.08 17.28
N PRO A 121 15.76 24.40 18.29
CA PRO A 121 15.10 23.35 19.09
C PRO A 121 13.75 23.77 19.68
N ALA A 122 13.61 25.02 20.14
CA ALA A 122 12.34 25.54 20.67
C ALA A 122 11.18 25.56 19.65
N LYS A 123 11.48 25.45 18.34
CA LYS A 123 10.51 25.33 17.25
C LYS A 123 10.44 23.90 16.66
N ALA A 124 11.09 22.93 17.29
CA ALA A 124 11.00 21.52 16.94
C ALA A 124 9.90 20.86 17.79
N THR A 125 8.64 21.12 17.47
CA THR A 125 7.47 20.60 18.21
C THR A 125 6.44 19.99 17.26
N GLN A 126 5.55 19.14 17.77
CA GLN A 126 4.43 18.61 16.98
C GLN A 126 3.61 19.72 16.29
N GLN A 127 3.28 20.79 17.03
CA GLN A 127 2.51 21.91 16.50
C GLN A 127 3.25 22.60 15.33
N ALA A 128 4.57 22.73 15.42
CA ALA A 128 5.39 23.30 14.37
C ALA A 128 5.45 22.41 13.12
N ILE A 129 5.50 21.08 13.28
CA ILE A 129 5.40 20.11 12.17
C ILE A 129 4.08 20.31 11.43
N ASP A 130 2.96 20.28 12.16
CA ASP A 130 1.63 20.39 11.57
C ASP A 130 1.43 21.74 10.86
N ALA A 131 1.94 22.82 11.47
CA ALA A 131 1.91 24.16 10.87
C ALA A 131 2.77 24.23 9.60
N ALA A 132 3.98 23.68 9.63
CA ALA A 132 4.89 23.64 8.48
C ALA A 132 4.31 22.83 7.31
N ILE A 133 3.74 21.65 7.58
CA ILE A 133 3.06 20.84 6.56
C ILE A 133 1.84 21.59 6.01
N THR A 134 1.05 22.23 6.86
CA THR A 134 -0.10 23.04 6.44
C THR A 134 0.32 24.21 5.56
N ARG A 135 1.45 24.86 5.89
CA ARG A 135 2.04 25.92 5.08
C ARG A 135 2.53 25.38 3.73
N ALA A 136 3.25 24.27 3.74
CA ALA A 136 3.79 23.61 2.56
C ALA A 136 2.68 23.27 1.55
N LYS A 137 1.56 22.69 2.01
CA LYS A 137 0.38 22.37 1.18
C LYS A 137 -0.21 23.56 0.40
N LYS A 138 0.03 24.78 0.87
CA LYS A 138 -0.45 26.02 0.23
C LYS A 138 0.58 26.65 -0.71
N LEU A 139 1.82 26.16 -0.73
CA LEU A 139 2.87 26.69 -1.59
C LEU A 139 2.78 26.11 -3.00
N PRO A 140 3.13 26.89 -4.04
CA PRO A 140 3.15 26.39 -5.41
C PRO A 140 4.05 25.16 -5.56
N GLY A 141 3.54 24.15 -6.26
CA GLY A 141 4.29 22.94 -6.57
C GLY A 141 4.29 21.86 -5.48
N TYR A 142 3.55 22.01 -4.38
CA TYR A 142 3.52 21.01 -3.31
C TYR A 142 3.23 19.58 -3.82
N ALA A 143 4.09 18.64 -3.44
CA ALA A 143 4.09 17.27 -3.94
C ALA A 143 4.04 16.20 -2.85
N GLY A 144 4.52 16.49 -1.64
CA GLY A 144 4.57 15.47 -0.60
C GLY A 144 5.06 15.96 0.75
N ALA A 145 4.69 15.25 1.82
CA ALA A 145 5.32 15.40 3.14
C ALA A 145 5.36 14.08 3.90
N TRP A 146 6.46 13.81 4.61
CA TRP A 146 6.59 12.70 5.57
C TRP A 146 7.65 13.01 6.63
N LEU A 147 7.72 12.16 7.65
CA LEU A 147 8.73 12.22 8.70
C LEU A 147 9.69 11.04 8.54
N ASP A 148 10.98 11.32 8.58
CA ASP A 148 12.01 10.28 8.61
C ASP A 148 12.42 9.99 10.06
N GLN A 149 12.39 8.70 10.39
CA GLN A 149 12.80 8.11 11.66
C GLN A 149 13.71 6.89 11.42
N SER A 150 14.18 6.68 10.19
CA SER A 150 15.00 5.52 9.79
C SER A 150 16.33 5.48 10.53
N TYR A 151 16.90 6.64 10.83
CA TYR A 151 18.17 6.77 11.55
C TYR A 151 18.05 6.52 13.06
N LEU A 152 16.84 6.29 13.61
CA LEU A 152 16.70 5.97 15.04
C LEU A 152 17.47 4.70 15.42
N ASP A 153 17.54 3.73 14.51
CA ASP A 153 18.29 2.48 14.69
C ASP A 153 19.81 2.71 14.84
N GLU A 154 20.32 3.88 14.46
CA GLU A 154 21.72 4.27 14.56
C GLU A 154 22.05 5.01 15.87
N ILE A 155 21.04 5.36 16.67
CA ILE A 155 21.20 6.12 17.89
C ILE A 155 21.62 5.20 19.03
N GLU A 156 22.74 5.52 19.69
CA GLU A 156 23.20 4.79 20.87
C GLU A 156 22.11 4.79 21.97
N GLY A 157 21.75 3.60 22.45
CA GLY A 157 20.71 3.39 23.46
C GLY A 157 19.29 3.28 22.91
N TYR A 158 19.09 3.42 21.58
CA TYR A 158 17.84 3.05 20.95
C TYR A 158 17.72 1.52 20.83
N ASP A 159 16.52 1.00 21.09
CA ASP A 159 16.18 -0.42 20.90
C ASP A 159 14.80 -0.50 20.23
N SER A 160 14.78 -0.98 19.00
CA SER A 160 13.56 -1.11 18.20
C SER A 160 12.57 -2.13 18.78
N ASN A 161 13.04 -3.04 19.65
CA ASN A 161 12.24 -4.09 20.28
C ASN A 161 11.69 -3.70 21.65
N ASP A 162 12.16 -2.59 22.26
CA ASP A 162 11.63 -2.06 23.52
C ASP A 162 10.60 -0.96 23.25
N PRO A 163 9.29 -1.19 23.51
CA PRO A 163 8.25 -0.18 23.31
C PRO A 163 8.51 1.14 24.04
N ARG A 164 9.18 1.12 25.20
CA ARG A 164 9.51 2.35 25.95
C ARG A 164 10.61 3.14 25.27
N SER A 165 11.58 2.45 24.67
CA SER A 165 12.60 3.07 23.82
C SER A 165 11.93 3.67 22.58
N VAL A 166 11.07 2.92 21.89
CA VAL A 166 10.29 3.47 20.76
C VAL A 166 9.50 4.71 21.17
N GLU A 167 8.72 4.65 22.25
CA GLU A 167 7.90 5.77 22.72
C GLU A 167 8.76 7.00 23.06
N ARG A 168 9.94 6.81 23.66
CA ARG A 168 10.83 7.92 24.01
C ARG A 168 11.44 8.59 22.78
N TYR A 169 11.99 7.81 21.86
CA TYR A 169 12.80 8.33 20.76
C TYR A 169 11.96 8.68 19.52
N ALA A 170 10.92 7.91 19.20
CA ALA A 170 10.09 8.18 18.02
C ALA A 170 9.14 9.37 18.21
N ASN A 171 8.86 9.76 19.46
CA ASN A 171 8.06 10.95 19.78
C ASN A 171 8.92 12.19 20.09
N ASP A 172 10.25 12.09 20.01
CA ASP A 172 11.15 13.22 20.19
C ASP A 172 11.21 14.03 18.88
N HIS A 173 10.50 15.17 18.83
CA HIS A 173 10.42 16.03 17.64
C HIS A 173 11.77 16.65 17.24
N GLU A 174 12.76 16.69 18.14
CA GLU A 174 14.12 17.12 17.82
C GLU A 174 14.88 16.07 17.00
N ARG A 175 14.38 14.83 16.95
CA ARG A 175 14.97 13.67 16.25
C ARG A 175 14.14 13.23 15.05
N LEU A 176 13.38 14.14 14.45
CA LEU A 176 12.62 13.89 13.24
C LEU A 176 13.16 14.75 12.10
N VAL A 177 13.33 14.15 10.92
CA VAL A 177 13.53 14.93 9.69
C VAL A 177 12.18 15.15 9.05
N LEU A 178 11.75 16.41 8.98
CA LEU A 178 10.60 16.80 8.16
C LEU A 178 11.02 16.79 6.70
N ASN A 179 10.40 15.93 5.90
CA ASN A 179 10.60 15.88 4.47
C ASN A 179 9.45 16.59 3.77
N LEU A 180 9.77 17.53 2.87
CA LEU A 180 8.79 18.20 2.01
C LEU A 180 9.25 18.11 0.56
N ARG A 181 8.30 17.80 -0.32
CA ARG A 181 8.54 17.71 -1.77
C ARG A 181 7.81 18.78 -2.54
N PHE A 182 8.49 19.32 -3.55
CA PHE A 182 7.93 20.30 -4.47
C PHE A 182 8.35 20.02 -5.91
N THR A 183 7.49 20.37 -6.87
CA THR A 183 7.89 20.52 -8.27
C THR A 183 8.71 21.81 -8.45
N GLY A 184 9.65 21.77 -9.40
CA GLY A 184 10.63 22.85 -9.59
C GLY A 184 11.68 22.90 -8.47
N ASP A 185 12.27 24.08 -8.26
CA ASP A 185 13.28 24.27 -7.20
C ASP A 185 12.64 24.34 -5.81
N ALA A 186 12.75 23.24 -5.07
CA ALA A 186 12.21 23.09 -3.72
C ALA A 186 12.88 24.03 -2.70
N THR A 187 14.15 24.40 -2.89
CA THR A 187 14.93 25.18 -1.90
C THR A 187 14.39 26.59 -1.72
N THR A 188 13.82 27.17 -2.76
CA THR A 188 13.16 28.48 -2.71
C THR A 188 11.98 28.55 -1.72
N ARG A 189 11.46 27.41 -1.23
CA ARG A 189 10.39 27.33 -0.23
C ARG A 189 10.92 27.33 1.20
N GLU A 190 12.22 27.12 1.40
CA GLU A 190 12.81 26.97 2.73
C GLU A 190 12.47 28.12 3.69
N PRO A 191 12.61 29.41 3.33
CA PRO A 191 12.36 30.50 4.27
C PRO A 191 10.95 30.44 4.86
N ALA A 192 9.93 30.17 4.02
CA ALA A 192 8.53 30.08 4.45
C ALA A 192 8.25 28.89 5.38
N ILE A 193 9.07 27.83 5.30
CA ILE A 193 8.97 26.67 6.20
C ILE A 193 9.72 26.94 7.50
N ARG A 194 10.91 27.55 7.43
CA ARG A 194 11.76 27.88 8.57
C ARG A 194 11.19 28.95 9.51
N GLU A 195 10.25 29.76 9.03
CA GLU A 195 9.43 30.61 9.90
C GLU A 195 8.73 29.80 11.00
N LEU A 196 8.30 28.57 10.68
CA LEU A 196 7.49 27.71 11.53
C LEU A 196 8.29 26.56 12.15
N TRP A 197 9.17 25.92 11.37
CA TRP A 197 9.86 24.68 11.74
C TRP A 197 11.35 24.88 12.03
N GLY A 198 11.76 24.52 13.24
CA GLY A 198 13.15 24.60 13.69
C GLY A 198 13.93 23.29 13.68
N GLY A 199 13.29 22.14 13.43
CA GLY A 199 13.95 20.83 13.41
C GLY A 199 14.70 20.53 12.10
N ALA A 200 15.12 19.28 11.93
CA ALA A 200 15.76 18.83 10.70
C ALA A 200 14.77 18.89 9.52
N LEU A 201 15.25 19.33 8.35
CA LEU A 201 14.40 19.59 7.18
C LEU A 201 15.10 19.09 5.91
N CYS A 202 14.40 18.24 5.16
CA CYS A 202 14.79 17.85 3.80
C CYS A 202 13.78 18.43 2.81
N LEU A 203 14.26 19.25 1.87
CA LEU A 203 13.48 19.76 0.74
C LEU A 203 13.95 19.05 -0.52
N SER A 204 13.06 18.28 -1.15
CA SER A 204 13.41 17.49 -2.33
C SER A 204 12.48 17.77 -3.51
N GLN A 205 13.00 17.51 -4.72
CA GLN A 205 12.25 17.73 -5.94
C GLN A 205 11.28 16.57 -6.23
N ALA A 206 10.16 16.90 -6.85
CA ALA A 206 9.21 15.97 -7.43
C ALA A 206 8.94 16.29 -8.90
N GLN A 207 8.54 15.28 -9.68
CA GLN A 207 8.12 15.47 -11.07
C GLN A 207 6.66 15.96 -11.15
N HIS A 208 5.80 15.49 -10.25
CA HIS A 208 4.38 15.82 -10.21
C HIS A 208 4.00 16.42 -8.86
N THR A 209 3.04 17.34 -8.89
CA THR A 209 2.39 17.86 -7.70
C THR A 209 1.42 16.85 -7.12
N LYS A 210 1.11 16.97 -5.83
CA LYS A 210 0.12 16.11 -5.16
C LYS A 210 -1.24 16.25 -5.84
N LYS A 211 -1.60 17.46 -6.26
CA LYS A 211 -2.88 17.73 -6.92
C LYS A 211 -2.99 17.00 -8.26
N GLU A 212 -1.92 17.00 -9.06
CA GLU A 212 -1.88 16.25 -10.32
C GLU A 212 -2.03 14.75 -10.08
N LEU A 213 -1.31 14.19 -9.11
CA LEU A 213 -1.41 12.78 -8.74
C LEU A 213 -2.81 12.43 -8.20
N GLN A 214 -3.46 13.32 -7.45
CA GLN A 214 -4.84 13.12 -6.99
C GLN A 214 -5.84 13.11 -8.14
N THR A 215 -5.68 14.01 -9.12
CA THR A 215 -6.49 14.01 -10.34
C THR A 215 -6.24 12.73 -11.15
N LEU A 216 -4.99 12.31 -11.28
CA LEU A 216 -4.61 11.07 -11.95
C LEU A 216 -5.24 9.85 -11.26
N HIS A 217 -5.13 9.76 -9.93
CA HIS A 217 -5.75 8.71 -9.13
C HIS A 217 -7.25 8.63 -9.37
N GLY A 218 -7.97 9.75 -9.29
CA GLY A 218 -9.42 9.77 -9.52
C GLY A 218 -9.83 9.35 -10.93
N ARG A 219 -8.96 9.55 -11.93
CA ARG A 219 -9.17 9.08 -13.30
C ARG A 219 -8.84 7.59 -13.44
N ALA A 220 -7.66 7.17 -13.01
CA ALA A 220 -7.18 5.79 -13.09
C ALA A 220 -8.13 4.82 -12.37
N SER A 221 -8.58 5.15 -11.16
CA SER A 221 -9.52 4.32 -10.39
C SER A 221 -10.91 4.15 -11.04
N LYS A 222 -11.28 4.99 -12.00
CA LYS A 222 -12.53 4.86 -12.77
C LYS A 222 -12.35 4.09 -14.07
N GLU A 223 -11.18 4.20 -14.67
CA GLU A 223 -10.91 3.67 -16.01
C GLU A 223 -10.33 2.25 -15.96
N ILE A 224 -9.61 1.90 -14.90
CA ILE A 224 -9.02 0.57 -14.70
C ILE A 224 -10.08 -0.34 -14.08
N LYS A 225 -10.32 -1.49 -14.71
CA LYS A 225 -11.29 -2.48 -14.23
C LYS A 225 -10.66 -3.36 -13.14
N GLY A 226 -11.50 -3.92 -12.27
CA GLY A 226 -11.05 -4.88 -11.25
C GLY A 226 -10.28 -4.26 -10.09
N VAL A 227 -10.32 -2.94 -9.91
CA VAL A 227 -9.68 -2.22 -8.81
C VAL A 227 -10.62 -2.05 -7.64
N PHE A 228 -10.09 -2.07 -6.42
CA PHE A 228 -10.88 -1.93 -5.18
C PHE A 228 -10.33 -0.88 -4.21
N SER A 229 -9.09 -0.42 -4.41
CA SER A 229 -8.48 0.62 -3.58
C SER A 229 -7.48 1.43 -4.40
N GLY A 230 -7.16 2.63 -3.92
CA GLY A 230 -6.09 3.43 -4.50
C GLY A 230 -5.78 4.66 -3.66
N TRP A 231 -4.53 5.12 -3.75
CA TRP A 231 -4.04 6.29 -3.04
C TRP A 231 -2.87 6.93 -3.78
N VAL A 232 -2.53 8.15 -3.38
CA VAL A 232 -1.29 8.81 -3.83
C VAL A 232 -0.19 8.47 -2.84
N ASP A 233 0.90 7.89 -3.34
CA ASP A 233 2.14 7.73 -2.58
C ASP A 233 2.99 8.99 -2.78
N GLU A 234 2.97 9.88 -1.77
CA GLU A 234 3.73 11.14 -1.76
C GLU A 234 5.25 10.90 -1.70
N LEU A 235 5.69 9.77 -1.14
CA LEU A 235 7.12 9.43 -1.04
C LEU A 235 7.69 9.04 -2.40
N LYS A 236 6.98 8.18 -3.14
CA LYS A 236 7.40 7.77 -4.49
C LYS A 236 7.00 8.78 -5.56
N GLY A 237 5.97 9.59 -5.30
CA GLY A 237 5.42 10.52 -6.28
C GLY A 237 4.60 9.81 -7.37
N GLN A 238 3.88 8.76 -6.99
CA GLN A 238 3.08 7.92 -7.90
C GLN A 238 1.68 7.66 -7.33
N VAL A 239 0.82 7.07 -8.15
CA VAL A 239 -0.48 6.55 -7.74
C VAL A 239 -0.34 5.04 -7.52
N GLU A 240 -0.74 4.56 -6.35
CA GLU A 240 -0.81 3.12 -6.03
C GLU A 240 -2.27 2.68 -6.10
N ILE A 241 -2.56 1.55 -6.76
CA ILE A 241 -3.93 1.02 -6.92
C ILE A 241 -3.95 -0.46 -6.58
N GLY A 242 -4.83 -0.85 -5.65
CA GLY A 242 -5.10 -2.26 -5.37
C GLY A 242 -6.11 -2.83 -6.36
N ALA A 243 -5.74 -3.92 -7.03
CA ALA A 243 -6.57 -4.67 -7.97
C ALA A 243 -6.75 -6.11 -7.51
N TRP A 244 -7.91 -6.72 -7.81
CA TRP A 244 -8.16 -8.13 -7.47
C TRP A 244 -7.12 -9.04 -8.10
N LEU A 245 -6.79 -8.77 -9.36
CA LEU A 245 -5.66 -9.38 -10.05
C LEU A 245 -4.96 -8.32 -10.90
N ALA A 246 -3.69 -8.03 -10.61
CA ALA A 246 -2.83 -7.18 -11.43
C ALA A 246 -1.85 -8.06 -12.21
N THR A 247 -2.15 -8.33 -13.48
CA THR A 247 -1.24 -9.09 -14.35
C THR A 247 -0.15 -8.19 -14.93
N PRO A 248 0.99 -8.75 -15.39
CA PRO A 248 2.01 -7.98 -16.10
C PRO A 248 1.47 -7.23 -17.32
N GLU A 249 0.53 -7.84 -18.04
CA GLU A 249 -0.13 -7.25 -19.21
C GLU A 249 -0.97 -6.04 -18.80
N LEU A 250 -1.76 -6.15 -17.73
CA LEU A 250 -2.56 -5.03 -17.22
C LEU A 250 -1.65 -3.88 -16.74
N GLN A 251 -0.55 -4.19 -16.06
CA GLN A 251 0.43 -3.16 -15.66
C GLN A 251 1.06 -2.49 -16.89
N HIS A 252 1.39 -3.24 -17.94
CA HIS A 252 1.91 -2.69 -19.19
C HIS A 252 0.91 -1.74 -19.86
N GLU A 253 -0.37 -2.12 -19.96
CA GLU A 253 -1.42 -1.25 -20.51
C GLU A 253 -1.57 0.05 -19.70
N VAL A 254 -1.48 -0.05 -18.37
CA VAL A 254 -1.51 1.11 -17.46
C VAL A 254 -0.28 2.00 -17.67
N ASP A 255 0.90 1.42 -17.81
CA ASP A 255 2.15 2.15 -18.07
C ASP A 255 2.13 2.86 -19.43
N GLU A 256 1.62 2.22 -20.49
CA GLU A 256 1.47 2.83 -21.82
C GLU A 256 0.51 4.03 -21.78
N LYS A 257 -0.57 3.92 -20.99
CA LYS A 257 -1.61 4.95 -20.93
C LYS A 257 -1.26 6.12 -20.04
N TYR A 258 -0.67 5.86 -18.87
CA TYR A 258 -0.44 6.90 -17.84
C TYR A 258 1.03 7.29 -17.70
N GLY A 259 1.95 6.56 -18.32
CA GLY A 259 3.38 6.72 -18.16
C GLY A 259 3.95 5.68 -17.21
N LYS A 260 5.08 5.10 -17.60
CA LYS A 260 5.74 4.00 -16.88
C LYS A 260 5.97 4.33 -15.41
N GLY A 261 5.41 3.51 -14.52
CA GLY A 261 5.60 3.62 -13.06
C GLY A 261 4.86 4.78 -12.41
N LEU A 262 4.04 5.53 -13.14
CA LEU A 262 3.26 6.63 -12.56
C LEU A 262 1.97 6.14 -11.89
N VAL A 263 1.42 5.02 -12.38
CA VAL A 263 0.33 4.28 -11.76
C VAL A 263 0.79 2.84 -11.57
N VAL A 264 0.91 2.40 -10.32
CA VAL A 264 1.43 1.08 -9.98
C VAL A 264 0.31 0.24 -9.37
N LEU A 265 0.09 -0.94 -9.94
CA LEU A 265 -0.93 -1.87 -9.50
C LEU A 265 -0.38 -2.86 -8.48
N HIS A 266 -1.16 -3.11 -7.43
CA HIS A 266 -0.90 -4.16 -6.43
C HIS A 266 -1.96 -5.23 -6.53
N SER A 267 -1.52 -6.46 -6.76
CA SER A 267 -2.43 -7.60 -6.87
C SER A 267 -2.84 -8.12 -5.50
N PHE A 268 -4.14 -8.29 -5.28
CA PHE A 268 -4.67 -8.99 -4.11
C PHE A 268 -4.47 -10.50 -4.23
N LEU A 269 -4.83 -11.07 -5.39
CA LEU A 269 -4.61 -12.46 -5.73
C LEU A 269 -3.20 -12.62 -6.31
N ARG A 270 -2.39 -13.50 -5.71
CA ARG A 270 -1.03 -13.80 -6.17
C ARG A 270 -1.01 -15.13 -6.91
N PRO A 271 -0.27 -15.28 -8.02
CA PRO A 271 -0.15 -16.58 -8.68
C PRO A 271 0.53 -17.61 -7.76
N VAL A 272 0.06 -18.86 -7.81
CA VAL A 272 0.67 -19.98 -7.07
C VAL A 272 1.86 -20.52 -7.87
N GLY A 273 2.98 -20.80 -7.19
CA GLY A 273 4.12 -21.51 -7.77
C GLY A 273 5.09 -20.64 -8.59
N LEU A 274 5.16 -19.35 -8.27
CA LEU A 274 6.24 -18.45 -8.70
C LEU A 274 7.45 -18.51 -7.76
#